data_AF-A0A3D4GTA3-F1
#
_entry.id   AF-A0A3D4GTA3-F1
#
_cell.length_a   1.000
_cell.length_b   1.000
_cell.length_c   1.000
_cell.angle_alpha   90.00
_cell.angle_beta   90.00
_cell.angle_gamma   90.00
#
_symmetry.space_group_name_H-M   'P 1'
#
loop_
_entity.id
_entity.type
_entity.pdbx_description
1 polymer ?
#
loop_
_entity_poly.entity_id
_entity_poly.type
_entity_poly.pdbx_seq_one_letter_code
_entity_poly.pdbx_strand_id
1 'polypeptide(L)'
;MECPVLLTDEQMRFYIINGFVTVRADLPDGFHSSLCAQLETLFQKEGNPGNNILPRIPEIHRVFEDPNVIGAITGLLGSGYYMHPHRHCH
;
A
#
# COMPACT_ATOMS: atom_id res chain seq x y z
N MET A 1 -15.37 2.89 15.61
CA MET A 1 -14.72 2.15 14.50
C MET A 1 -15.60 2.36 13.30
N GLU A 2 -15.10 3.05 12.28
CA GLU A 2 -15.77 3.13 10.99
C GLU A 2 -15.76 1.76 10.32
N CYS A 3 -16.83 1.42 9.60
CA CYS A 3 -16.88 0.16 8.87
C CYS A 3 -15.84 0.18 7.73
N PRO A 4 -15.03 -0.88 7.56
CA PRO A 4 -14.06 -0.93 6.48
C PRO A 4 -14.76 -0.84 5.12
N VAL A 5 -14.18 -0.07 4.20
CA VAL A 5 -14.67 0.05 2.82
C VAL A 5 -14.27 -1.21 2.05
N LEU A 6 -15.15 -2.21 2.05
CA LEU A 6 -14.88 -3.49 1.38
C LEU A 6 -15.00 -3.38 -0.15
N LEU A 7 -14.38 -4.34 -0.85
CA LEU A 7 -14.56 -4.52 -2.28
C LEU A 7 -16.03 -4.78 -2.61
N THR A 8 -16.51 -4.20 -3.71
CA THR A 8 -17.82 -4.56 -4.28
C THR A 8 -17.78 -5.96 -4.87
N ASP A 9 -18.95 -6.58 -5.07
CA ASP A 9 -19.06 -7.88 -5.73
C ASP A 9 -18.42 -7.89 -7.12
N GLU A 10 -18.49 -6.78 -7.86
CA GLU A 10 -17.86 -6.65 -9.16
C GLU A 10 -16.33 -6.62 -9.06
N GLN A 11 -15.78 -5.89 -8.09
CA GLN A 11 -14.34 -5.86 -7.82
C GLN A 11 -13.84 -7.23 -7.34
N MET A 12 -14.60 -7.92 -6.49
CA MET A 12 -14.28 -9.27 -6.05
C MET A 12 -14.30 -10.27 -7.21
N ARG A 13 -15.33 -10.21 -8.06
CA ARG A 13 -15.39 -11.03 -9.28
C ARG A 13 -14.20 -10.74 -10.20
N PHE A 14 -13.84 -9.47 -10.39
CA PHE A 14 -12.68 -9.09 -11.18
C PHE A 14 -11.38 -9.67 -10.61
N TYR A 15 -11.18 -9.59 -9.30
CA TYR A 15 -10.03 -10.19 -8.62
C TYR A 15 -9.96 -11.70 -8.84
N ILE A 16 -11.08 -12.43 -8.67
CA ILE A 16 -11.13 -13.88 -8.84
C ILE A 16 -10.76 -14.29 -10.28
N ILE A 17 -11.22 -13.54 -11.28
CA ILE A 17 -10.98 -13.86 -12.69
C ILE A 17 -9.55 -13.48 -13.13
N ASN A 18 -9.05 -12.33 -12.67
CA ASN A 18 -7.83 -11.73 -13.21
C ASN A 18 -6.61 -11.86 -12.28
N GLY A 19 -6.81 -12.27 -11.03
CA GLY A 19 -5.74 -12.40 -10.02
C GLY A 19 -5.25 -11.08 -9.43
N PHE A 20 -5.89 -9.95 -9.75
CA PHE A 20 -5.57 -8.64 -9.18
C PHE A 20 -6.79 -7.72 -9.11
N VAL A 21 -6.72 -6.68 -8.29
CA VAL A 21 -7.68 -5.57 -8.25
C VAL A 21 -6.94 -4.27 -7.98
N THR A 22 -7.39 -3.18 -8.59
CA THR A 22 -6.84 -1.85 -8.35
C THR A 22 -7.76 -1.10 -7.39
N VAL A 23 -7.18 -0.53 -6.35
CA VAL A 23 -7.86 0.36 -5.40
C VAL A 23 -7.19 1.72 -5.41
N ARG A 24 -7.98 2.76 -5.20
CA ARG A 24 -7.49 4.14 -5.11
C ARG A 24 -7.45 4.55 -3.65
N ALA A 25 -6.23 4.81 -3.14
CA ALA A 25 -6.06 5.44 -1.85
C ALA A 25 -6.51 6.92 -1.93
N ASP A 26 -7.18 7.40 -0.90
CA ASP A 26 -7.66 8.78 -0.77
C ASP A 26 -6.64 9.62 0.00
N LEU A 27 -5.48 9.84 -0.64
CA LEU A 27 -4.37 10.60 -0.09
C LEU A 27 -4.29 11.99 -0.75
N PRO A 28 -3.79 13.01 -0.04
CA PRO A 28 -3.72 14.37 -0.57
C PRO A 28 -2.94 14.47 -1.88
N ASP A 29 -3.31 15.44 -2.70
CA ASP A 29 -2.54 15.79 -3.89
C ASP A 29 -1.07 16.08 -3.54
N GLY A 30 -0.17 15.61 -4.39
CA GLY A 30 1.28 15.74 -4.17
C GLY A 30 1.87 14.75 -3.16
N PHE A 31 1.05 13.92 -2.48
CA PHE A 31 1.57 12.87 -1.59
C PHE A 31 2.49 11.90 -2.34
N HIS A 32 2.04 11.41 -3.50
CA HIS A 32 2.82 10.50 -4.33
C HIS A 32 4.13 11.13 -4.82
N SER A 33 4.08 12.36 -5.35
CA SER A 33 5.29 13.03 -5.85
C SER A 33 6.29 13.33 -4.74
N SER A 34 5.81 13.69 -3.54
CA SER A 34 6.67 13.85 -2.36
C SER A 34 7.38 12.55 -1.97
N LEU A 35 6.66 11.42 -1.92
CA LEU A 35 7.28 10.12 -1.66
C LEU A 35 8.34 9.75 -2.71
N CYS A 36 8.04 9.97 -3.99
CA CYS A 36 8.99 9.71 -5.07
C CYS A 36 10.26 10.54 -4.92
N ALA A 37 10.15 11.85 -4.61
CA ALA A 37 11.32 12.70 -4.39
C ALA A 37 12.18 12.27 -3.19
N GLN A 38 11.53 11.80 -2.11
CA GLN A 38 12.23 11.24 -0.95
C GLN A 38 12.95 9.93 -1.29
N LEU A 39 12.30 9.04 -2.05
CA LEU A 39 12.90 7.80 -2.55
C LEU A 39 14.11 8.09 -3.43
N GLU A 40 13.98 8.98 -4.41
CA GLU A 40 15.10 9.38 -5.28
C GLU A 40 16.28 9.90 -4.45
N THR A 41 16.01 10.78 -3.47
CA THR A 41 17.04 11.31 -2.57
C THR A 41 17.72 10.21 -1.76
N LEU A 42 16.95 9.25 -1.23
CA LEU A 42 17.47 8.11 -0.47
C LEU A 42 18.40 7.25 -1.34
N PHE A 43 17.95 6.88 -2.54
CA PHE A 43 18.73 6.07 -3.47
C PHE A 43 20.02 6.77 -3.91
N GLN A 44 19.97 8.08 -4.16
CA GLN A 44 21.15 8.86 -4.53
C GLN A 44 22.19 8.93 -3.41
N LYS A 45 21.75 9.05 -2.16
CA LYS A 45 22.65 9.23 -1.00
C LYS A 45 23.16 7.92 -0.40
N GLU A 46 22.30 6.90 -0.37
CA GLU A 46 22.51 5.69 0.42
C GLU A 46 22.42 4.40 -0.41
N GLY A 47 21.94 4.49 -1.66
CA GLY A 47 21.68 3.32 -2.49
C GLY A 47 20.41 2.56 -2.07
N ASN A 48 20.35 1.27 -2.41
CA ASN A 48 19.20 0.43 -2.10
C ASN A 48 19.15 0.13 -0.58
N PRO A 49 18.06 0.49 0.12
CA PRO A 49 17.93 0.29 1.57
C PRO A 49 17.62 -1.16 1.98
N GLY A 50 17.60 -2.10 1.04
CA GLY A 50 17.16 -3.47 1.29
C GLY A 50 15.68 -3.53 1.68
N ASN A 51 15.34 -4.34 2.69
CA ASN A 51 13.97 -4.44 3.22
C ASN A 51 13.57 -3.27 4.13
N ASN A 52 14.43 -2.25 4.26
CA ASN A 52 14.23 -1.16 5.21
C ASN A 52 13.52 0.06 4.62
N ILE A 53 12.87 -0.07 3.46
CA ILE A 53 12.20 1.09 2.83
C ILE A 53 11.16 1.76 3.73
N LEU A 54 10.31 0.99 4.43
CA LEU A 54 9.32 1.56 5.36
C LEU A 54 9.99 2.29 6.55
N PRO A 55 10.98 1.69 7.25
CA PRO A 55 11.74 2.42 8.26
C PRO A 55 12.45 3.68 7.75
N ARG A 56 12.88 3.68 6.48
CA ARG A 56 13.57 4.83 5.86
C ARG A 56 12.62 5.94 5.43
N ILE A 57 11.41 5.59 5.00
CA ILE A 57 10.36 6.53 4.59
C ILE A 57 9.04 6.07 5.23
N PRO A 58 8.81 6.43 6.50
CA PRO A 58 7.63 6.00 7.26
C PRO A 58 6.31 6.44 6.64
N GLU A 59 6.30 7.52 5.87
CA GLU A 59 5.13 8.08 5.20
C GLU A 59 4.47 7.07 4.25
N ILE A 60 5.23 6.11 3.71
CA ILE A 60 4.69 5.01 2.89
C ILE A 60 3.59 4.25 3.66
N HIS A 61 3.69 4.17 4.99
CA HIS A 61 2.70 3.52 5.85
C HIS A 61 1.28 4.07 5.66
N ARG A 62 1.14 5.35 5.33
CA ARG A 62 -0.16 6.00 5.11
C ARG A 62 -0.95 5.39 3.94
N VAL A 63 -0.27 4.78 2.96
CA VAL A 63 -0.94 4.04 1.88
C VAL A 63 -1.61 2.78 2.43
N PHE A 64 -0.95 2.10 3.38
CA PHE A 64 -1.47 0.88 3.99
C PHE A 64 -2.53 1.13 5.06
N GLU A 65 -2.57 2.35 5.60
CA GLU A 65 -3.59 2.82 6.54
C GLU A 65 -4.85 3.35 5.87
N ASP A 66 -4.82 3.56 4.54
CA ASP A 66 -5.95 4.09 3.80
C ASP A 66 -7.18 3.15 3.92
N PRO A 67 -8.38 3.67 4.21
CA PRO A 67 -9.57 2.84 4.39
C PRO A 67 -9.92 1.94 3.21
N ASN A 68 -9.68 2.40 1.97
CA ASN A 68 -9.93 1.60 0.77
C ASN A 68 -8.89 0.47 0.64
N VAL A 69 -7.64 0.73 1.02
CA VAL A 69 -6.57 -0.27 1.02
C VAL A 69 -6.78 -1.31 2.12
N ILE A 70 -7.04 -0.88 3.37
CA ILE A 70 -7.35 -1.78 4.49
C ILE A 70 -8.57 -2.63 4.16
N GLY A 71 -9.66 -2.01 3.67
CA GLY A 71 -10.89 -2.72 3.38
C GLY A 71 -10.74 -3.73 2.24
N ALA A 72 -9.94 -3.42 1.22
CA ALA A 72 -9.63 -4.37 0.17
C ALA A 72 -8.80 -5.56 0.67
N ILE A 73 -7.73 -5.32 1.43
CA ILE A 73 -6.90 -6.40 1.99
C ILE A 73 -7.73 -7.26 2.96
N THR A 74 -8.50 -6.63 3.84
CA THR A 74 -9.38 -7.33 4.80
C THR A 74 -10.45 -8.15 4.06
N GLY A 75 -11.04 -7.60 3.00
CA GLY A 75 -12.04 -8.31 2.20
C GLY A 75 -11.49 -9.54 1.48
N LEU A 76 -10.22 -9.49 1.05
CA LEU A 76 -9.55 -10.62 0.38
C LEU A 76 -9.00 -11.66 1.34
N LEU A 77 -8.38 -11.23 2.45
CA LEU A 77 -7.63 -12.11 3.35
C LEU A 77 -8.40 -12.50 4.61
N GLY A 78 -9.50 -11.80 4.93
CA GLY A 78 -10.13 -11.85 6.24
C GLY A 78 -9.39 -10.98 7.27
N SER A 79 -9.87 -11.00 8.51
CA SER A 79 -9.23 -10.29 9.62
C SER A 79 -7.96 -11.01 10.11
N GLY A 80 -7.05 -10.26 10.75
CA GLY A 80 -5.84 -10.83 11.37
C GLY A 80 -4.68 -11.07 10.41
N TYR A 81 -4.70 -10.47 9.21
CA TYR A 81 -3.53 -10.44 8.34
C TYR A 81 -2.41 -9.58 8.95
N TYR A 82 -1.17 -9.83 8.50
CA TYR A 82 -0.02 -9.02 8.86
C TYR A 82 0.77 -8.64 7.61
N MET A 83 1.46 -7.49 7.68
CA MET A 83 2.35 -7.06 6.61
C MET A 83 3.64 -7.87 6.65
N HIS A 84 3.90 -8.67 5.61
CA HIS A 84 5.14 -9.42 5.49
C HIS A 84 6.35 -8.45 5.41
N PRO A 85 7.46 -8.70 6.13
CA PRO A 85 8.58 -7.76 6.23
C PRO A 85 9.42 -7.66 4.94
N HIS A 86 9.22 -8.54 3.97
CA HIS A 86 9.93 -8.49 2.69
C HIS A 86 9.39 -7.36 1.82
N ARG A 87 10.25 -6.38 1.55
CA ARG A 87 9.94 -5.15 0.80
C ARG A 87 11.21 -4.57 0.18
N HIS A 88 12.04 -5.47 -0.35
CA HIS A 88 13.26 -5.10 -1.05
C HIS A 88 12.88 -4.32 -2.31
N CYS A 89 13.48 -3.15 -2.52
CA CYS A 89 13.29 -2.41 -3.75
C CYS A 89 14.01 -3.15 -4.90
N HIS A 90 13.27 -3.58 -5.92
CA HIS A 90 13.78 -4.32 -7.08
C HIS A 90 14.09 -3.40 -8.27
#